data_AF-A0A914XCZ7-F1
#
_entry.id   AF-A0A914XCZ7-F1
#
_cell.length_a   1.000
_cell.length_b   1.000
_cell.length_c   1.000
_cell.angle_alpha   90.00
_cell.angle_beta   90.00
_cell.angle_gamma   90.00
#
_symmetry.space_group_name_H-M   'P 1'
#
loop_
_entity.id
_entity.type
_entity.pdbx_description
1 polymer ?
#
loop_
_entity_poly.entity_id
_entity_poly.type
_entity_poly.pdbx_seq_one_letter_code
_entity_poly.pdbx_strand_id
1 'polypeptide(L)'
;MGTEVEACIRNNWPWAKLPKDVKQVLGNSQREYEKIVVEYSVKNQLRYKGNLVRQVRKNEEQYYDLLMQYSQSHLMLYPYHLSDIIVKELRTTPFNYCINMMMDLMNAERSYDSLPNFTAADCLRLLGIGRNQYIDLMNQARSNKRTFRRAKSVREILPAKPVEVPIEPWWMVSVGCILEDDVKNCVKNEKDVIDILYDEGPQLAGTLDSAVVQKLYHRGLAYFDVPVNDNDHIFVPPLDGFVMNRVLGDYFETLLYKIFVSIDEHTAVRELAEILDIDLQLVKNAVSVFCRLGFAKKRVTGLENLALHVTWAKHMKLDDYVPPQPTPLVDLSISMVSQGGTEVRFPEDDDSGDEMSAMTPAEQSTVSDLPSAGGGDAQPRRIAFLFDSTLTAFLMMGNLSTSLKSHAVTLFEVGKLSDEALDNFIEELQRVNTFAEGEAQRYFEHSQALRETILALREQAELDLIRCESLLSLDHQSRLRVLQKTYQLLVSMAPLSPEASPLSYVNPPHFGPAISAVNSPWFRLYLYELVGQGPISMLITRGTRLRRLPKEFRGCRRLLLCTWSHEPGVVSADT
;
A
#
# COMPACT_ATOMS: atom_id res chain seq x y z
N MET A 1 4.46 7.52 26.31
CA MET A 1 5.21 6.80 27.36
C MET A 1 6.25 5.84 26.80
N GLY A 2 5.96 5.06 25.74
CA GLY A 2 6.94 4.13 25.14
C GLY A 2 8.00 4.77 24.23
N THR A 3 7.70 5.89 23.56
CA THR A 3 8.55 6.47 22.50
C THR A 3 9.96 6.86 22.95
N GLU A 4 10.11 7.43 24.15
CA GLU A 4 11.43 7.82 24.68
C GLU A 4 12.28 6.59 25.06
N VAL A 5 11.65 5.57 25.64
CA VAL A 5 12.31 4.30 25.99
C VAL A 5 12.74 3.59 24.69
N GLU A 6 11.85 3.50 23.70
CA GLU A 6 12.14 2.92 22.39
C GLU A 6 13.26 3.67 21.65
N ALA A 7 13.29 5.01 21.74
CA ALA A 7 14.38 5.82 21.18
C ALA A 7 15.72 5.50 21.85
N CYS A 8 15.75 5.31 23.17
CA CYS A 8 16.95 4.87 23.88
C CYS A 8 17.41 3.47 23.42
N ILE A 9 16.46 2.54 23.19
CA ILE A 9 16.78 1.20 22.70
C ILE A 9 17.35 1.26 21.28
N ARG A 10 16.73 2.05 20.39
CA ARG A 10 17.17 2.26 19.00
C ARG A 10 18.59 2.84 18.93
N ASN A 11 18.92 3.77 19.84
CA ASN A 11 20.25 4.35 19.97
C ASN A 11 21.26 3.46 20.70
N ASN A 12 20.88 2.22 21.03
CA ASN A 12 21.70 1.27 21.74
C ASN A 12 22.22 1.75 23.11
N TRP A 13 21.40 2.49 23.87
CA TRP A 13 21.77 2.95 25.21
C TRP A 13 21.59 1.84 26.27
N PRO A 14 22.67 1.37 26.93
CA PRO A 14 22.55 0.43 28.03
C PRO A 14 21.97 1.13 29.27
N TRP A 15 21.47 0.35 30.24
CA TRP A 15 20.85 0.87 31.48
C TRP A 15 21.67 1.98 32.16
N ALA A 16 23.00 1.84 32.20
CA ALA A 16 23.89 2.82 32.79
C ALA A 16 23.76 4.22 32.15
N LYS A 17 23.59 4.29 30.82
CA LYS A 17 23.53 5.53 30.04
C LYS A 17 22.12 6.14 29.95
N LEU A 18 21.09 5.49 30.47
CA LEU A 18 19.73 6.00 30.40
C LEU A 18 19.55 7.30 31.24
N PRO A 19 18.80 8.29 30.72
CA PRO A 19 18.41 9.47 31.48
C PRO A 19 17.66 9.11 32.78
N LYS A 20 17.77 9.98 33.79
CA LYS A 20 17.11 9.76 35.10
C LYS A 20 15.59 9.68 34.96
N ASP A 21 15.02 10.49 34.07
CA ASP A 21 13.58 10.53 33.84
C ASP A 21 13.08 9.20 33.25
N VAL A 22 13.80 8.67 32.25
CA VAL A 22 13.52 7.36 31.65
C VAL A 22 13.65 6.23 32.68
N LYS A 23 14.68 6.28 33.56
CA LYS A 23 14.83 5.31 34.65
C LYS A 23 13.65 5.38 35.63
N GLN A 24 13.16 6.58 35.96
CA GLN A 24 12.00 6.76 36.82
C GLN A 24 10.73 6.17 36.20
N VAL A 25 10.51 6.37 34.89
CA VAL A 25 9.38 5.76 34.16
C VAL A 25 9.41 4.22 34.26
N LEU A 26 10.60 3.63 34.26
CA LEU A 26 10.82 2.18 34.38
C LEU A 26 10.86 1.69 35.84
N GLY A 27 10.43 2.51 36.80
CA GLY A 27 10.45 2.16 38.22
C GLY A 27 11.85 1.93 38.79
N ASN A 28 12.88 2.53 38.16
CA ASN A 28 14.30 2.31 38.44
C ASN A 28 14.73 0.83 38.40
N SER A 29 14.00 -0.01 37.66
CA SER A 29 14.28 -1.43 37.52
C SER A 29 15.07 -1.73 36.25
N GLN A 30 16.33 -2.13 36.41
CA GLN A 30 17.14 -2.61 35.27
C GLN A 30 16.50 -3.82 34.60
N ARG A 31 15.90 -4.73 35.38
CA ARG A 31 15.24 -5.93 34.85
C ARG A 31 14.05 -5.59 33.96
N GLU A 32 13.32 -4.54 34.28
CA GLU A 32 12.19 -4.10 33.46
C GLU A 32 12.68 -3.53 32.13
N TYR A 33 13.77 -2.75 32.14
CA TYR A 33 14.39 -2.29 30.90
C TYR A 33 14.89 -3.44 30.03
N GLU A 34 15.57 -4.42 30.63
CA GLU A 34 16.04 -5.61 29.93
C GLU A 34 14.89 -6.39 29.28
N LYS A 35 13.74 -6.50 29.97
CA LYS A 35 12.53 -7.12 29.43
C LYS A 35 12.00 -6.34 28.23
N ILE A 36 11.87 -5.02 28.35
CA ILE A 36 11.41 -4.15 27.26
C ILE A 36 12.37 -4.18 26.06
N VAL A 37 13.69 -4.25 26.29
CA VAL A 37 14.69 -4.42 25.22
C VAL A 37 14.42 -5.69 24.41
N VAL A 38 14.15 -6.82 25.09
CA VAL A 38 13.84 -8.08 24.40
C VAL A 38 12.52 -7.98 23.63
N GLU A 39 11.46 -7.48 24.27
CA GLU A 39 10.15 -7.31 23.63
C GLU A 39 10.22 -6.38 22.41
N TYR A 40 10.90 -5.25 22.54
CA TYR A 40 11.14 -4.32 21.43
C TYR A 40 11.94 -4.99 20.31
N SER A 41 13.02 -5.70 20.65
CA SER A 41 13.89 -6.32 19.65
C SER A 41 13.18 -7.44 18.89
N VAL A 42 12.31 -8.21 19.55
CA VAL A 42 11.50 -9.26 18.92
C VAL A 42 10.41 -8.64 18.04
N LYS A 43 9.66 -7.66 18.56
CA LYS A 43 8.57 -6.99 17.83
C LYS A 43 9.04 -6.25 16.58
N ASN A 44 10.28 -5.73 16.59
CA ASN A 44 10.88 -5.03 15.47
C ASN A 44 11.82 -5.93 14.63
N GLN A 45 11.84 -7.23 14.89
CA GLN A 45 12.67 -8.22 14.19
C GLN A 45 14.16 -7.81 14.07
N LEU A 46 14.75 -7.28 15.16
CA LEU A 46 16.11 -6.77 15.14
C LEU A 46 17.15 -7.89 15.02
N ARG A 47 18.27 -7.59 14.38
CA ARG A 47 19.43 -8.49 14.36
C ARG A 47 20.06 -8.56 15.75
N TYR A 48 20.43 -9.75 16.22
CA TYR A 48 21.07 -9.95 17.52
C TYR A 48 22.40 -9.18 17.61
N LYS A 49 23.27 -9.37 16.62
CA LYS A 49 24.54 -8.64 16.50
C LYS A 49 24.28 -7.18 16.14
N GLY A 50 24.94 -6.27 16.87
CA GLY A 50 24.83 -4.82 16.67
C GLY A 50 23.76 -4.14 17.53
N ASN A 51 22.85 -4.90 18.16
CA ASN A 51 21.78 -4.35 18.98
C ASN A 51 21.95 -4.68 20.49
N LEU A 52 21.28 -3.91 21.34
CA LEU A 52 21.29 -4.06 22.80
C LEU A 52 20.89 -5.45 23.29
N VAL A 53 20.05 -6.17 22.54
CA VAL A 53 19.56 -7.49 22.94
C VAL A 53 20.71 -8.48 23.21
N ARG A 54 21.86 -8.32 22.54
CA ARG A 54 23.07 -9.10 22.80
C ARG A 54 23.60 -8.97 24.24
N GLN A 55 23.43 -7.80 24.85
CA GLN A 55 23.87 -7.56 26.22
C GLN A 55 22.91 -8.17 27.24
N VAL A 56 21.64 -8.32 26.87
CA VAL A 56 20.57 -8.80 27.74
C VAL A 56 20.39 -10.32 27.64
N ARG A 57 20.42 -10.87 26.43
CA ARG A 57 20.30 -12.31 26.14
C ARG A 57 21.65 -12.82 25.66
N LYS A 58 22.21 -13.79 26.36
CA LYS A 58 23.53 -14.37 26.02
C LYS A 58 23.45 -15.45 24.93
N ASN A 59 22.29 -16.08 24.76
CA ASN A 59 22.10 -17.13 23.77
C ASN A 59 21.44 -16.54 22.52
N GLU A 60 22.18 -16.53 21.41
CA GLU A 60 21.75 -16.01 20.10
C GLU A 60 20.67 -16.90 19.47
N GLU A 61 20.83 -18.22 19.51
CA GLU A 61 19.90 -19.20 18.95
C GLU A 61 18.51 -19.08 19.63
N GLN A 62 18.47 -19.07 20.96
CA GLN A 62 17.22 -18.91 21.72
C GLN A 62 16.53 -17.56 21.45
N TYR A 63 17.29 -16.52 21.14
CA TYR A 63 16.70 -15.23 20.77
C TYR A 63 16.00 -15.32 19.41
N TYR A 64 16.65 -15.93 18.42
CA TYR A 64 16.05 -16.09 17.10
C TYR A 64 14.87 -17.07 17.11
N ASP A 65 14.90 -18.12 17.93
CA ASP A 65 13.73 -18.98 18.17
C ASP A 65 12.54 -18.19 18.72
N LEU A 66 12.79 -17.36 19.74
CA LEU A 66 11.76 -16.48 20.32
C LEU A 66 11.22 -15.48 19.29
N LEU A 67 12.10 -14.90 18.47
CA LEU A 67 11.74 -13.97 17.41
C LEU A 67 10.82 -14.63 16.37
N MET A 68 11.17 -15.84 15.93
CA MET A 68 10.40 -16.58 14.93
C MET A 68 9.03 -17.02 15.48
N GLN A 69 8.97 -17.52 16.72
CA GLN A 69 7.72 -17.88 17.38
C GLN A 69 6.79 -16.67 17.57
N TYR A 70 7.35 -15.53 18.00
CA TYR A 70 6.58 -14.29 18.12
C TYR A 70 6.06 -13.83 16.75
N SER A 71 6.93 -13.80 15.74
CA SER A 71 6.56 -13.36 14.38
C SER A 71 5.43 -14.21 13.80
N GLN A 72 5.51 -15.53 13.93
CA GLN A 72 4.48 -16.45 13.44
C GLN A 72 3.14 -16.28 14.18
N SER A 73 3.18 -16.18 15.52
CA SER A 73 1.96 -16.02 16.34
C SER A 73 1.25 -14.68 16.12
N HIS A 74 1.98 -13.66 15.69
CA HIS A 74 1.46 -12.33 15.37
C HIS A 74 1.25 -12.10 13.87
N LEU A 75 1.38 -13.14 13.04
CA LEU A 75 1.18 -13.10 11.58
C LEU A 75 2.09 -12.08 10.85
N MET A 76 3.28 -11.85 11.40
CA MET A 76 4.26 -10.92 10.84
C MET A 76 4.89 -11.46 9.56
N LEU A 77 5.30 -10.55 8.67
CA LEU A 77 6.04 -10.91 7.47
C LEU A 77 7.35 -11.64 7.83
N TYR A 78 7.77 -12.57 6.98
CA TYR A 78 9.06 -13.25 7.14
C TYR A 78 10.20 -12.22 7.16
N PRO A 79 11.09 -12.25 8.17
CA PRO A 79 12.19 -11.28 8.30
C PRO A 79 13.31 -11.56 7.29
N TYR A 80 13.12 -11.15 6.03
CA TYR A 80 14.06 -11.41 4.94
C TYR A 80 15.48 -10.90 5.20
N HIS A 81 15.65 -9.80 5.95
CA HIS A 81 16.96 -9.25 6.34
C HIS A 81 17.73 -10.12 7.35
N LEU A 82 17.10 -11.19 7.85
CA LEU A 82 17.69 -12.20 8.73
C LEU A 82 17.81 -13.57 8.05
N SER A 83 17.59 -13.67 6.72
CA SER A 83 17.64 -14.94 5.99
C SER A 83 18.99 -15.64 6.13
N ASP A 84 20.08 -14.88 6.25
CA ASP A 84 21.44 -15.39 6.47
C ASP A 84 21.57 -16.21 7.77
N ILE A 85 20.74 -15.92 8.76
CA ILE A 85 20.72 -16.61 10.05
C ILE A 85 19.60 -17.65 10.06
N ILE A 86 18.39 -17.29 9.65
CA ILE A 86 17.21 -18.16 9.79
C ILE A 86 17.29 -19.35 8.84
N VAL A 87 17.78 -19.16 7.62
CA VAL A 87 17.91 -20.25 6.65
C VAL A 87 19.12 -21.14 7.00
N LYS A 88 20.24 -20.54 7.40
CA LYS A 88 21.49 -21.29 7.67
C LYS A 88 21.49 -21.98 9.04
N GLU A 89 21.11 -21.27 10.09
CA GLU A 89 21.17 -21.74 11.48
C GLU A 89 19.86 -22.43 11.90
N LEU A 90 18.70 -21.78 11.70
CA LEU A 90 17.40 -22.31 12.10
C LEU A 90 16.73 -23.22 11.07
N ARG A 91 17.35 -23.39 9.89
CA ARG A 91 16.86 -24.24 8.78
C ARG A 91 15.42 -23.95 8.36
N THR A 92 14.98 -22.71 8.54
CA THR A 92 13.60 -22.31 8.27
C THR A 92 13.56 -21.44 7.02
N THR A 93 13.07 -22.02 5.92
CA THR A 93 12.86 -21.29 4.67
C THR A 93 11.63 -20.38 4.76
N PRO A 94 11.53 -19.32 3.93
CA PRO A 94 10.32 -18.50 3.85
C PRO A 94 9.06 -19.33 3.56
N PHE A 95 9.17 -20.33 2.67
CA PHE A 95 8.08 -21.26 2.38
C PHE A 95 7.62 -22.02 3.63
N ASN A 96 8.55 -22.60 4.39
CA ASN A 96 8.21 -23.33 5.61
C ASN A 96 7.56 -22.42 6.66
N TYR A 97 8.05 -21.19 6.80
CA TYR A 97 7.46 -20.19 7.69
C TYR A 97 6.00 -19.87 7.29
N CYS A 98 5.76 -19.53 6.02
CA CYS A 98 4.42 -19.22 5.52
C CYS A 98 3.46 -20.42 5.64
N ILE A 99 3.91 -21.64 5.32
CA ILE A 99 3.09 -22.84 5.51
C ILE A 99 2.73 -23.04 6.98
N ASN A 100 3.70 -22.93 7.90
CA ASN A 100 3.43 -23.13 9.32
C ASN A 100 2.46 -22.08 9.87
N MET A 101 2.61 -20.82 9.45
CA MET A 101 1.66 -19.75 9.78
C MET A 101 0.26 -20.06 9.23
N MET A 102 0.15 -20.55 7.99
CA MET A 102 -1.13 -20.94 7.38
C MET A 102 -1.77 -22.12 8.11
N MET A 103 -0.97 -23.10 8.54
CA MET A 103 -1.43 -24.22 9.35
C MET A 103 -2.03 -23.76 10.67
N ASP A 104 -1.33 -22.87 11.38
CA ASP A 104 -1.80 -22.32 12.66
C ASP A 104 -3.09 -21.52 12.48
N LEU A 105 -3.19 -20.73 11.41
CA LEU A 105 -4.38 -19.96 11.08
C LEU A 105 -5.60 -20.87 10.84
N MET A 106 -5.42 -21.95 10.07
CA MET A 106 -6.47 -22.93 9.80
C MET A 106 -6.85 -23.73 11.04
N ASN A 107 -5.86 -24.15 11.85
CA ASN A 107 -6.10 -24.88 13.10
C ASN A 107 -6.85 -24.02 14.12
N ALA A 108 -6.57 -22.71 14.15
CA ALA A 108 -7.28 -21.74 14.97
C ALA A 108 -8.63 -21.26 14.36
N GLU A 109 -9.01 -21.77 13.19
CA GLU A 109 -10.21 -21.40 12.42
C GLU A 109 -10.35 -19.87 12.20
N ARG A 110 -9.22 -19.17 12.06
CA ARG A 110 -9.20 -17.73 11.79
C ARG A 110 -9.43 -17.43 10.31
N SER A 111 -10.02 -16.26 10.01
CA SER A 111 -10.21 -15.79 8.63
C SER A 111 -8.86 -15.43 7.99
N TYR A 112 -8.74 -15.66 6.68
CA TYR A 112 -7.61 -15.18 5.88
C TYR A 112 -7.46 -13.65 5.98
N ASP A 113 -8.58 -12.93 6.14
CA ASP A 113 -8.62 -11.47 6.26
C ASP A 113 -7.91 -10.95 7.53
N SER A 114 -7.46 -11.84 8.42
CA SER A 114 -6.63 -11.48 9.58
C SER A 114 -5.13 -11.36 9.29
N LEU A 115 -4.67 -11.84 8.13
CA LEU A 115 -3.29 -11.68 7.69
C LEU A 115 -3.04 -10.21 7.32
N PRO A 116 -1.93 -9.60 7.76
CA PRO A 116 -1.48 -8.31 7.24
C PRO A 116 -1.23 -8.35 5.72
N ASN A 117 -1.32 -7.22 5.01
CA ASN A 117 -1.37 -7.20 3.54
C ASN A 117 -0.10 -7.76 2.91
N PHE A 118 1.07 -7.34 3.40
CA PHE A 118 2.34 -7.81 2.86
C PHE A 118 2.61 -9.28 3.20
N THR A 119 2.18 -9.74 4.38
CA THR A 119 2.24 -11.17 4.74
C THR A 119 1.33 -12.01 3.84
N ALA A 120 0.12 -11.52 3.54
CA ALA A 120 -0.81 -12.20 2.66
C ALA A 120 -0.29 -12.26 1.21
N ALA A 121 0.31 -11.16 0.72
CA ALA A 121 0.98 -11.14 -0.57
C ALA A 121 2.13 -12.15 -0.65
N ASP A 122 2.92 -12.29 0.42
CA ASP A 122 4.02 -13.25 0.46
C ASP A 122 3.52 -14.71 0.51
N CYS A 123 2.45 -14.97 1.27
CA CYS A 123 1.75 -16.26 1.27
C CYS A 123 1.19 -16.61 -0.11
N LEU A 124 0.61 -15.64 -0.83
CA LEU A 124 0.14 -15.85 -2.20
C LEU A 124 1.32 -16.19 -3.13
N ARG A 125 2.41 -15.41 -3.05
CA ARG A 125 3.61 -15.59 -3.88
C ARG A 125 4.30 -16.94 -3.66
N LEU A 126 4.42 -17.38 -2.41
CA LEU A 126 5.15 -18.60 -2.06
C LEU A 126 4.29 -19.86 -2.10
N LEU A 127 3.01 -19.76 -1.69
CA LEU A 127 2.13 -20.91 -1.52
C LEU A 127 1.07 -21.04 -2.61
N GLY A 128 0.78 -19.95 -3.35
CA GLY A 128 -0.34 -19.89 -4.28
C GLY A 128 -1.71 -19.85 -3.57
N ILE A 129 -1.73 -19.50 -2.28
CA ILE A 129 -2.95 -19.46 -1.46
C ILE A 129 -3.40 -18.01 -1.27
N GLY A 130 -4.36 -17.60 -2.09
CA GLY A 130 -5.16 -16.41 -1.87
C GLY A 130 -6.37 -16.68 -0.97
N ARG A 131 -7.18 -15.65 -0.75
CA ARG A 131 -8.39 -15.70 0.10
C ARG A 131 -9.35 -16.83 -0.30
N ASN A 132 -9.65 -16.96 -1.59
CA ASN A 132 -10.61 -17.95 -2.08
C ASN A 132 -10.04 -19.37 -1.94
N GLN A 133 -8.78 -19.57 -2.30
CA GLN A 133 -8.09 -20.84 -2.11
C GLN A 133 -8.05 -21.24 -0.64
N TYR A 134 -7.81 -20.29 0.27
CA TYR A 134 -7.87 -20.55 1.71
C TYR A 134 -9.24 -21.02 2.16
N ILE A 135 -10.32 -20.34 1.74
CA ILE A 135 -11.70 -20.73 2.07
C ILE A 135 -11.99 -22.14 1.59
N ASP A 136 -11.57 -22.48 0.36
CA ASP A 136 -11.75 -23.82 -0.20
C ASP A 136 -10.99 -24.89 0.59
N LEU A 137 -9.72 -24.65 0.91
CA LEU A 137 -8.89 -25.56 1.72
C LEU A 137 -9.49 -25.75 3.13
N MET A 138 -10.02 -24.69 3.72
CA MET A 138 -10.64 -24.72 5.05
C MET A 138 -11.97 -25.51 5.03
N ASN A 139 -12.77 -25.34 3.97
CA ASN A 139 -13.96 -26.15 3.72
C ASN A 139 -13.64 -27.64 3.51
N GLN A 140 -12.56 -27.95 2.78
CA GLN A 140 -12.06 -29.32 2.62
C GLN A 140 -11.59 -29.92 3.95
N ALA A 141 -10.87 -29.16 4.78
CA ALA A 141 -10.43 -29.60 6.09
C ALA A 141 -11.63 -29.89 7.03
N ARG A 142 -12.69 -29.08 6.98
CA ARG A 142 -13.92 -29.27 7.77
C ARG A 142 -14.76 -30.46 7.28
N SER A 143 -14.92 -30.65 5.97
CA SER A 143 -15.72 -31.74 5.41
C SER A 143 -15.09 -33.12 5.68
N ASN A 144 -13.75 -33.20 5.70
CA ASN A 144 -13.01 -34.41 6.04
C ASN A 144 -13.18 -34.86 7.50
N LYS A 145 -13.60 -33.99 8.43
CA LYS A 145 -13.92 -34.37 9.82
C LYS A 145 -15.27 -35.10 9.95
N ARG A 146 -16.15 -35.02 8.94
CA ARG A 146 -17.54 -35.52 9.02
C ARG A 146 -17.76 -36.91 8.41
N THR A 147 -16.81 -37.43 7.64
CA THR A 147 -16.89 -38.77 7.05
C THR A 147 -15.95 -39.72 7.80
N PHE A 148 -16.32 -40.99 7.93
CA PHE A 148 -15.60 -42.05 8.68
C PHE A 148 -14.18 -42.39 8.13
N ARG A 149 -13.52 -41.48 7.40
CA ARG A 149 -12.12 -41.57 6.99
C ARG A 149 -11.24 -40.85 8.02
N ARG A 150 -10.02 -41.34 8.25
CA ARG A 150 -9.01 -40.66 9.10
C ARG A 150 -8.94 -39.20 8.69
N ALA A 151 -9.17 -38.28 9.63
CA ALA A 151 -9.08 -36.85 9.36
C ALA A 151 -7.66 -36.54 8.86
N LYS A 152 -7.54 -36.10 7.61
CA LYS A 152 -6.26 -35.65 7.05
C LYS A 152 -5.77 -34.48 7.89
N SER A 153 -4.48 -34.49 8.26
CA SER A 153 -3.89 -33.33 8.92
C SER A 153 -3.93 -32.11 7.99
N VAL A 154 -4.01 -30.89 8.55
CA VAL A 154 -3.99 -29.66 7.73
C VAL A 154 -2.76 -29.61 6.81
N ARG A 155 -1.62 -30.17 7.27
CA ARG A 155 -0.39 -30.29 6.48
C ARG A 155 -0.56 -31.09 5.19
N GLU A 156 -1.44 -32.09 5.15
CA GLU A 156 -1.70 -32.91 3.96
C GLU A 156 -2.55 -32.18 2.90
N ILE A 157 -3.25 -31.11 3.31
CA ILE A 157 -4.12 -30.32 2.43
C ILE A 157 -3.34 -29.13 1.85
N LEU A 158 -2.33 -28.65 2.57
CA LEU A 158 -1.48 -27.55 2.14
C LEU A 158 -0.41 -27.98 1.11
N PRO A 159 0.09 -27.03 0.30
CA PRO A 159 1.16 -27.28 -0.66
C PRO A 159 2.40 -27.90 0.00
N ALA A 160 2.95 -28.93 -0.63
CA ALA A 160 4.19 -29.57 -0.17
C ALA A 160 5.46 -28.88 -0.69
N LYS A 161 5.34 -28.07 -1.76
CA LYS A 161 6.43 -27.37 -2.43
C LYS A 161 6.03 -25.93 -2.70
N PRO A 162 7.01 -25.00 -2.75
CA PRO A 162 6.75 -23.62 -3.16
C PRO A 162 6.27 -23.56 -4.60
N VAL A 163 5.50 -22.51 -4.91
CA VAL A 163 5.18 -22.10 -6.27
C VAL A 163 6.46 -21.56 -6.95
N GLU A 164 6.53 -21.66 -8.27
CA GLU A 164 7.63 -21.04 -9.01
C GLU A 164 7.61 -19.51 -8.84
N VAL A 165 8.58 -19.02 -8.08
CA VAL A 165 8.77 -17.58 -7.83
C VAL A 165 9.52 -16.97 -9.02
N PRO A 166 9.14 -15.77 -9.50
CA PRO A 166 9.95 -15.02 -10.45
C PRO A 166 11.23 -14.54 -9.75
N ILE A 167 12.37 -15.12 -10.11
CA ILE A 167 13.69 -14.72 -9.63
C ILE A 167 14.28 -13.74 -10.64
N GLU A 168 14.76 -12.60 -10.16
CA GLU A 168 15.42 -11.62 -11.03
C GLU A 168 16.93 -11.89 -11.14
N PRO A 169 17.56 -11.65 -12.30
CA PRO A 169 18.98 -11.92 -12.52
C PRO A 169 19.93 -11.08 -11.65
N TRP A 170 19.47 -9.95 -11.11
CA TRP A 170 20.29 -9.08 -10.26
C TRP A 170 20.26 -9.46 -8.78
N TRP A 171 19.47 -10.47 -8.40
CA TRP A 171 19.44 -10.97 -7.02
C TRP A 171 20.71 -11.74 -6.69
N MET A 172 21.09 -11.75 -5.41
CA MET A 172 22.22 -12.51 -4.91
C MET A 172 21.73 -13.85 -4.39
N VAL A 173 22.26 -14.95 -4.92
CA VAL A 173 22.01 -16.30 -4.42
C VAL A 173 23.05 -16.66 -3.36
N SER A 174 22.57 -17.19 -2.24
CA SER A 174 23.37 -17.63 -1.11
C SER A 174 23.04 -19.08 -0.77
N VAL A 175 24.05 -19.81 -0.31
CA VAL A 175 23.87 -21.20 0.15
C VAL A 175 22.99 -21.26 1.40
N GLY A 176 21.98 -22.13 1.37
CA GLY A 176 21.15 -22.45 2.53
C GLY A 176 21.82 -23.42 3.50
N CYS A 177 21.03 -24.11 4.32
CA CYS A 177 21.54 -25.21 5.14
C CYS A 177 21.50 -26.51 4.33
N ILE A 178 22.64 -26.94 3.81
CA ILE A 178 22.78 -28.16 3.02
C ILE A 178 23.34 -29.28 3.88
N LEU A 179 22.66 -30.43 3.94
CA LEU A 179 23.13 -31.64 4.61
C LEU A 179 23.73 -32.64 3.62
N GLU A 180 24.49 -33.62 4.12
CA GLU A 180 25.11 -34.66 3.28
C GLU A 180 24.09 -35.41 2.41
N ASP A 181 22.89 -35.66 2.94
CA ASP A 181 21.82 -36.34 2.21
C ASP A 181 21.23 -35.48 1.09
N ASP A 182 21.26 -34.15 1.22
CA ASP A 182 20.81 -33.24 0.16
C ASP A 182 21.77 -33.28 -1.02
N VAL A 183 23.08 -33.32 -0.74
CA VAL A 183 24.15 -33.42 -1.75
C VAL A 183 24.08 -34.74 -2.52
N LYS A 184 23.75 -35.86 -1.85
CA LYS A 184 23.57 -37.17 -2.51
C LYS A 184 22.49 -37.14 -3.59
N ASN A 185 21.43 -36.37 -3.34
CA ASN A 185 20.30 -36.22 -4.26
C ASN A 185 20.50 -35.14 -5.33
N CYS A 186 21.63 -34.40 -5.30
CA CYS A 186 21.93 -33.36 -6.28
C CYS A 186 22.55 -33.91 -7.57
N VAL A 187 22.18 -33.31 -8.71
CA VAL A 187 22.80 -33.59 -10.01
C VAL A 187 24.15 -32.83 -10.11
N LYS A 188 25.03 -33.22 -11.03
CA LYS A 188 26.36 -32.59 -11.20
C LYS A 188 26.29 -31.06 -11.28
N ASN A 189 25.44 -30.51 -12.14
CA ASN A 189 25.30 -29.06 -12.29
C ASN A 189 24.82 -28.36 -11.00
N GLU A 190 23.98 -29.02 -10.19
CA GLU A 190 23.55 -28.47 -8.90
C GLU A 190 24.71 -28.46 -7.90
N LYS A 191 25.53 -29.53 -7.89
CA LYS A 191 26.74 -29.61 -7.06
C LYS A 191 27.76 -28.55 -7.45
N ASP A 192 28.01 -28.37 -8.74
CA ASP A 192 28.95 -27.37 -9.23
C ASP A 192 28.54 -25.94 -8.76
N VAL A 193 27.24 -25.61 -8.81
CA VAL A 193 26.74 -24.32 -8.28
C VAL A 193 26.87 -24.25 -6.76
N ILE A 194 26.55 -25.32 -6.03
CA ILE A 194 26.70 -25.36 -4.57
C ILE A 194 28.16 -25.16 -4.17
N ASP A 195 29.10 -25.82 -4.85
CA ASP A 195 30.54 -25.71 -4.60
C ASP A 195 31.02 -24.27 -4.83
N ILE A 196 30.61 -23.62 -5.93
CA ILE A 196 30.88 -22.20 -6.18
C ILE A 196 30.36 -21.32 -5.02
N LEU A 197 29.13 -21.57 -4.54
CA LEU A 197 28.55 -20.79 -3.45
C LEU A 197 29.26 -21.00 -2.10
N TYR A 198 29.88 -22.16 -1.88
CA TYR A 198 30.70 -22.43 -0.71
C TYR A 198 32.09 -21.80 -0.82
N ASP A 199 32.73 -21.91 -1.97
CA ASP A 199 34.12 -21.49 -2.18
C ASP A 199 34.25 -19.97 -2.38
N GLU A 200 33.36 -19.38 -3.17
CA GLU A 200 33.41 -17.98 -3.55
C GLU A 200 32.40 -17.09 -2.80
N GLY A 201 31.42 -17.71 -2.13
CA GLY A 201 30.35 -17.00 -1.42
C GLY A 201 29.16 -16.63 -2.31
N PRO A 202 28.34 -15.63 -1.91
CA PRO A 202 27.13 -15.26 -2.64
C PRO A 202 27.42 -14.85 -4.09
N GLN A 203 26.62 -15.37 -5.03
CA GLN A 203 26.78 -15.11 -6.45
C GLN A 203 25.58 -14.37 -7.03
N LEU A 204 25.78 -13.68 -8.14
CA LEU A 204 24.70 -13.05 -8.89
C LEU A 204 23.85 -14.12 -9.59
N ALA A 205 22.52 -14.13 -9.40
CA ALA A 205 21.65 -15.15 -9.99
C ALA A 205 21.78 -15.20 -11.53
N GLY A 206 21.97 -14.03 -12.15
CA GLY A 206 22.14 -13.85 -13.58
C GLY A 206 23.40 -14.47 -14.19
N THR A 207 24.44 -14.77 -13.39
CA THR A 207 25.66 -15.44 -13.89
C THR A 207 25.54 -16.96 -13.90
N LEU A 208 24.50 -17.50 -13.26
CA LEU A 208 24.25 -18.93 -13.11
C LEU A 208 23.10 -19.39 -14.01
N ASP A 209 22.96 -20.71 -14.17
CA ASP A 209 21.82 -21.27 -14.89
C ASP A 209 20.51 -21.06 -14.11
N SER A 210 19.61 -20.24 -14.67
CA SER A 210 18.27 -19.98 -14.14
C SER A 210 17.51 -21.25 -13.71
N ALA A 211 17.57 -22.34 -14.48
CA ALA A 211 16.85 -23.57 -14.15
C ALA A 211 17.45 -24.29 -12.93
N VAL A 212 18.78 -24.21 -12.75
CA VAL A 212 19.48 -24.77 -11.58
C VAL A 212 19.18 -23.93 -10.35
N VAL A 213 19.26 -22.60 -10.47
CA VAL A 213 18.94 -21.63 -9.41
C VAL A 213 17.51 -21.82 -8.92
N GLN A 214 16.53 -21.93 -9.82
CA GLN A 214 15.13 -22.20 -9.50
C GLN A 214 14.97 -23.50 -8.71
N LYS A 215 15.64 -24.59 -9.13
CA LYS A 215 15.58 -25.89 -8.45
C LYS A 215 16.20 -25.89 -7.06
N LEU A 216 17.37 -25.25 -6.91
CA LEU A 216 18.03 -25.12 -5.61
C LEU A 216 17.15 -24.38 -4.61
N TYR A 217 16.47 -23.32 -5.05
CA TYR A 217 15.50 -22.61 -4.23
C TYR A 217 14.28 -23.47 -3.88
N HIS A 218 13.69 -24.16 -4.85
CA HIS A 218 12.53 -25.05 -4.61
C HIS A 218 12.82 -26.16 -3.60
N ARG A 219 14.07 -26.62 -3.56
CA ARG A 219 14.54 -27.63 -2.60
C ARG A 219 14.97 -27.04 -1.25
N GLY A 220 14.97 -25.71 -1.11
CA GLY A 220 15.43 -25.02 0.10
C GLY A 220 16.95 -25.04 0.30
N LEU A 221 17.72 -25.38 -0.73
CA LEU A 221 19.19 -25.47 -0.67
C LEU A 221 19.86 -24.12 -0.89
N ALA A 222 19.12 -23.14 -1.42
CA ALA A 222 19.58 -21.77 -1.60
C ALA A 222 18.49 -20.78 -1.17
N TYR A 223 18.90 -19.59 -0.78
CA TYR A 223 18.04 -18.44 -0.58
C TYR A 223 18.57 -17.23 -1.34
N PHE A 224 17.75 -16.19 -1.47
CA PHE A 224 18.12 -14.98 -2.21
C PHE A 224 18.11 -13.76 -1.33
N ASP A 225 19.14 -12.94 -1.48
CA ASP A 225 19.19 -11.56 -1.02
C ASP A 225 18.89 -10.63 -2.19
N VAL A 226 18.10 -9.58 -1.93
CA VAL A 226 17.72 -8.58 -2.93
C VAL A 226 18.51 -7.31 -2.60
N PRO A 227 19.66 -7.07 -3.24
CA PRO A 227 20.60 -6.03 -2.81
C PRO A 227 20.08 -4.63 -3.15
N VAL A 228 20.01 -3.76 -2.15
CA VAL A 228 19.65 -2.34 -2.29
C VAL A 228 20.80 -1.45 -1.82
N ASN A 229 21.34 -0.67 -2.74
CA ASN A 229 22.41 0.30 -2.50
C ASN A 229 21.84 1.68 -2.17
N ASP A 230 22.68 2.53 -1.56
CA ASP A 230 22.29 3.87 -1.11
C ASP A 230 21.76 4.76 -2.24
N ASN A 231 22.33 4.62 -3.44
CA ASN A 231 22.07 5.48 -4.58
C ASN A 231 21.14 4.83 -5.61
N ASP A 232 20.53 3.69 -5.26
CA ASP A 232 19.54 3.06 -6.13
C ASP A 232 18.30 3.94 -6.23
N HIS A 233 17.68 3.93 -7.41
CA HIS A 233 16.42 4.60 -7.69
C HIS A 233 15.35 3.54 -7.94
N ILE A 234 14.22 3.70 -7.26
CA ILE A 234 13.16 2.70 -7.16
C ILE A 234 11.86 3.33 -7.64
N PHE A 235 11.07 2.59 -8.40
CA PHE A 235 9.74 3.02 -8.83
C PHE A 235 8.71 1.94 -8.56
N VAL A 236 7.45 2.36 -8.43
CA VAL A 236 6.30 1.49 -8.13
C VAL A 236 5.40 1.46 -9.36
N PRO A 237 5.37 0.35 -10.14
CA PRO A 237 4.40 0.21 -11.21
C PRO A 237 2.97 0.03 -10.65
N PRO A 238 1.92 0.19 -11.48
CA PRO A 238 0.56 -0.16 -11.09
C PRO A 238 0.49 -1.57 -10.51
N LEU A 239 -0.10 -1.68 -9.34
CA LEU A 239 -0.22 -2.94 -8.61
C LEU A 239 -1.23 -3.85 -9.30
N ASP A 240 -0.79 -5.01 -9.72
CA ASP A 240 -1.66 -6.10 -10.18
C ASP A 240 -1.67 -7.23 -9.14
N GLY A 241 -2.85 -7.80 -8.88
CA GLY A 241 -3.02 -8.90 -7.94
C GLY A 241 -2.72 -8.59 -6.47
N PHE A 242 -2.69 -7.31 -6.05
CA PHE A 242 -2.41 -6.93 -4.66
C PHE A 242 -3.48 -7.49 -3.70
N VAL A 243 -3.02 -8.03 -2.57
CA VAL A 243 -3.88 -8.63 -1.54
C VAL A 243 -4.22 -7.57 -0.50
N MET A 244 -5.48 -7.11 -0.51
CA MET A 244 -6.00 -6.12 0.43
C MET A 244 -6.85 -6.81 1.51
N ASN A 245 -6.29 -6.91 2.71
CA ASN A 245 -6.99 -7.31 3.93
C ASN A 245 -7.28 -6.06 4.79
N ARG A 246 -8.36 -6.09 5.58
CA ARG A 246 -8.85 -4.92 6.34
C ARG A 246 -8.13 -4.70 7.68
N VAL A 247 -6.96 -5.30 7.88
CA VAL A 247 -6.27 -5.30 9.17
C VAL A 247 -5.00 -4.47 9.04
N LEU A 248 -4.91 -3.41 9.86
CA LEU A 248 -3.66 -2.67 10.02
C LEU A 248 -2.61 -3.62 10.62
N GLY A 249 -1.51 -3.79 9.91
CA GLY A 249 -0.45 -4.73 10.27
C GLY A 249 0.41 -4.29 11.45
N ASP A 250 1.51 -5.00 11.62
CA ASP A 250 2.50 -4.77 12.66
C ASP A 250 3.31 -3.46 12.45
N TYR A 251 4.34 -3.26 13.28
CA TYR A 251 5.26 -2.13 13.15
C TYR A 251 5.91 -2.06 11.75
N PHE A 252 6.24 -3.22 11.17
CA PHE A 252 6.94 -3.29 9.89
C PHE A 252 5.99 -2.96 8.75
N GLU A 253 4.75 -3.44 8.75
CA GLU A 253 3.73 -3.06 7.76
C GLU A 253 3.46 -1.55 7.78
N THR A 254 3.37 -0.95 8.97
CA THR A 254 3.24 0.50 9.10
C THR A 254 4.43 1.24 8.48
N LEU A 255 5.65 0.74 8.70
CA LEU A 255 6.86 1.27 8.08
C LEU A 255 6.83 1.11 6.54
N LEU A 256 6.37 -0.03 6.04
CA LEU A 256 6.24 -0.28 4.61
C LEU A 256 5.33 0.78 3.98
N TYR A 257 4.12 1.03 4.48
CA TYR A 257 3.25 2.06 3.90
C TYR A 257 3.86 3.47 3.90
N LYS A 258 4.58 3.86 4.96
CA LYS A 258 5.29 5.16 5.00
C LYS A 258 6.30 5.30 3.87
N ILE A 259 7.08 4.24 3.62
CA ILE A 259 8.06 4.22 2.54
C ILE A 259 7.32 4.17 1.20
N PHE A 260 6.27 3.35 1.09
CA PHE A 260 5.55 3.09 -0.15
C PHE A 260 4.96 4.37 -0.77
N VAL A 261 4.30 5.21 0.05
CA VAL A 261 3.74 6.51 -0.40
C VAL A 261 4.82 7.54 -0.75
N SER A 262 6.03 7.36 -0.22
CA SER A 262 7.14 8.32 -0.34
C SER A 262 8.17 7.93 -1.41
N ILE A 263 8.03 6.74 -2.02
CA ILE A 263 8.89 6.34 -3.13
C ILE A 263 8.66 7.29 -4.31
N ASP A 264 9.78 7.66 -4.91
CA ASP A 264 9.84 8.57 -6.04
C ASP A 264 11.01 8.14 -6.93
N GLU A 265 10.79 8.09 -8.24
CA GLU A 265 11.78 7.51 -9.16
C GLU A 265 13.04 8.37 -9.33
N HIS A 266 12.99 9.62 -8.90
CA HIS A 266 14.13 10.55 -8.89
C HIS A 266 14.81 10.67 -7.53
N THR A 267 14.27 10.02 -6.49
CA THR A 267 14.84 10.07 -5.15
C THR A 267 15.62 8.80 -4.86
N ALA A 268 16.92 8.95 -4.60
CA ALA A 268 17.76 7.85 -4.16
C ALA A 268 17.33 7.31 -2.79
N VAL A 269 17.55 6.02 -2.53
CA VAL A 269 17.21 5.36 -1.25
C VAL A 269 17.79 6.08 -0.02
N ARG A 270 19.01 6.63 -0.12
CA ARG A 270 19.64 7.44 0.93
C ARG A 270 18.82 8.68 1.26
N GLU A 271 18.46 9.43 0.23
CA GLU A 271 17.69 10.67 0.39
C GLU A 271 16.28 10.37 0.91
N LEU A 272 15.67 9.27 0.49
CA LEU A 272 14.39 8.80 1.01
C LEU A 272 14.46 8.55 2.53
N ALA A 273 15.54 7.93 3.01
CA ALA A 273 15.75 7.73 4.44
C ALA A 273 15.88 9.05 5.22
N GLU A 274 16.61 10.03 4.65
CA GLU A 274 16.74 11.36 5.23
C GLU A 274 15.41 12.11 5.29
N ILE A 275 14.61 12.08 4.22
CA ILE A 275 13.28 12.71 4.14
C ILE A 275 12.31 12.13 5.16
N LEU A 276 12.39 10.83 5.41
CA LEU A 276 11.50 10.13 6.34
C LEU A 276 12.01 10.15 7.79
N ASP A 277 13.25 10.56 8.03
CA ASP A 277 13.95 10.39 9.32
C ASP A 277 13.89 8.93 9.83
N ILE A 278 14.21 8.01 8.92
CA ILE A 278 14.24 6.56 9.18
C ILE A 278 15.65 6.05 8.93
N ASP A 279 16.09 5.08 9.73
CA ASP A 279 17.38 4.44 9.53
C ASP A 279 17.51 3.87 8.10
N LEU A 280 18.63 4.18 7.45
CA LEU A 280 18.89 3.81 6.06
C LEU A 280 18.79 2.30 5.83
N GLN A 281 19.23 1.48 6.78
CA GLN A 281 19.17 0.03 6.63
C GLN A 281 17.72 -0.47 6.68
N LEU A 282 16.86 0.14 7.49
CA LEU A 282 15.43 -0.18 7.49
C LEU A 282 14.75 0.16 6.16
N VAL A 283 15.10 1.30 5.56
CA VAL A 283 14.58 1.69 4.24
C VAL A 283 15.04 0.70 3.16
N LYS A 284 16.32 0.32 3.16
CA LYS A 284 16.84 -0.72 2.25
C LYS A 284 16.12 -2.05 2.41
N ASN A 285 15.88 -2.49 3.65
CA ASN A 285 15.18 -3.74 3.92
C ASN A 285 13.75 -3.71 3.37
N ALA A 286 13.04 -2.59 3.58
CA ALA A 286 11.70 -2.37 3.04
C ALA A 286 11.67 -2.38 1.50
N VAL A 287 12.58 -1.64 0.86
CA VAL A 287 12.73 -1.63 -0.61
C VAL A 287 13.03 -3.04 -1.14
N SER A 288 13.93 -3.78 -0.48
CA SER A 288 14.23 -5.18 -0.81
C SER A 288 12.97 -6.06 -0.75
N VAL A 289 12.11 -5.86 0.26
CA VAL A 289 10.82 -6.57 0.36
C VAL A 289 9.89 -6.17 -0.79
N PHE A 290 9.75 -4.89 -1.12
CA PHE A 290 8.91 -4.47 -2.25
C PHE A 290 9.36 -5.07 -3.57
N CYS A 291 10.67 -5.08 -3.85
CA CYS A 291 11.22 -5.73 -5.03
C CYS A 291 10.98 -7.24 -5.04
N ARG A 292 11.11 -7.90 -3.88
CA ARG A 292 10.86 -9.34 -3.75
C ARG A 292 9.38 -9.72 -3.95
N LEU A 293 8.47 -8.88 -3.48
CA LEU A 293 7.02 -9.08 -3.64
C LEU A 293 6.52 -8.65 -5.02
N GLY A 294 7.36 -8.02 -5.85
CA GLY A 294 7.01 -7.54 -7.19
C GLY A 294 6.30 -6.19 -7.20
N PHE A 295 6.26 -5.48 -6.07
CA PHE A 295 5.60 -4.18 -5.93
C PHE A 295 6.47 -2.99 -6.34
N ALA A 296 7.78 -3.16 -6.36
CA ALA A 296 8.71 -2.11 -6.79
C ALA A 296 9.79 -2.66 -7.69
N LYS A 297 10.29 -1.84 -8.60
CA LYS A 297 11.37 -2.20 -9.52
C LYS A 297 12.54 -1.24 -9.34
N LYS A 298 13.75 -1.79 -9.47
CA LYS A 298 15.00 -1.03 -9.45
C LYS A 298 15.29 -0.54 -10.87
N ARG A 299 15.52 0.77 -11.03
CA ARG A 299 15.70 1.41 -12.35
C ARG A 299 16.98 0.96 -13.05
N VAL A 300 18.09 0.94 -12.31
CA VAL A 300 19.40 0.51 -12.78
C VAL A 300 19.81 -0.69 -11.94
N THR A 301 19.84 -1.87 -12.55
CA THR A 301 20.09 -3.14 -11.84
C THR A 301 21.58 -3.42 -11.65
N GLY A 302 22.44 -2.69 -12.37
CA GLY A 302 23.89 -2.93 -12.40
C GLY A 302 24.27 -4.05 -13.38
N LEU A 303 23.29 -4.64 -14.08
CA LEU A 303 23.49 -5.70 -15.07
C LEU A 303 23.81 -5.18 -16.47
N GLU A 304 23.74 -3.87 -16.69
CA GLU A 304 23.74 -3.25 -18.02
C GLU A 304 25.02 -3.53 -18.80
N ASN A 305 26.12 -3.87 -18.11
CA ASN A 305 27.41 -4.22 -18.70
C ASN A 305 27.86 -5.67 -18.43
N LEU A 306 27.00 -6.52 -17.85
CA LEU A 306 27.32 -7.90 -17.51
C LEU A 306 26.78 -8.88 -18.56
N ALA A 307 27.62 -9.82 -18.98
CA ALA A 307 27.18 -10.95 -19.78
C ALA A 307 26.40 -11.94 -18.88
N LEU A 308 25.07 -11.92 -18.98
CA LEU A 308 24.22 -12.88 -18.29
C LEU A 308 24.39 -14.28 -18.89
N HIS A 309 24.15 -15.29 -18.06
CA HIS A 309 24.10 -16.67 -18.51
C HIS A 309 22.99 -16.83 -19.57
N VAL A 310 23.27 -17.60 -20.61
CA VAL A 310 22.41 -17.77 -21.81
C VAL A 310 20.96 -18.14 -21.49
N THR A 311 20.71 -18.82 -20.36
CA THR A 311 19.35 -19.22 -19.96
C THR A 311 18.47 -18.05 -19.52
N TRP A 312 19.05 -16.89 -19.19
CA TRP A 312 18.33 -15.66 -18.87
C TRP A 312 17.90 -14.87 -20.12
N ALA A 313 18.29 -15.28 -21.34
CA ALA A 313 17.92 -14.57 -22.57
C ALA A 313 16.40 -14.44 -22.78
N LYS A 314 15.60 -15.36 -22.22
CA LYS A 314 14.13 -15.28 -22.23
C LYS A 314 13.59 -14.13 -21.37
N HIS A 315 14.32 -13.74 -20.32
CA HIS A 315 14.01 -12.65 -19.40
C HIS A 315 14.59 -11.29 -19.84
N MET A 316 15.43 -11.26 -20.88
CA MET A 316 15.99 -10.00 -21.43
C MET A 316 15.12 -9.34 -22.51
N LYS A 317 14.00 -9.96 -22.90
CA LYS A 317 12.98 -9.20 -23.63
C LYS A 317 12.37 -8.24 -22.62
N LEU A 318 12.79 -6.98 -22.68
CA LEU A 318 12.03 -5.88 -22.08
C LEU A 318 10.57 -6.09 -22.48
N ASP A 319 9.73 -6.37 -21.50
CA ASP A 319 8.29 -6.29 -21.67
C ASP A 319 7.97 -4.84 -22.06
N ASP A 320 7.81 -4.59 -23.36
CA ASP A 320 6.61 -3.88 -23.79
C ASP A 320 5.46 -4.60 -23.09
N TYR A 321 4.79 -3.92 -22.16
CA TYR A 321 3.65 -4.44 -21.42
C TYR A 321 2.64 -5.07 -22.38
N VAL A 322 2.62 -6.40 -22.46
CA VAL A 322 1.57 -7.17 -23.12
C VAL A 322 0.66 -7.71 -22.01
N PRO A 323 -0.60 -7.27 -21.91
CA PRO A 323 -1.51 -7.77 -20.89
C PRO A 323 -1.67 -9.29 -21.02
N PRO A 324 -1.62 -10.06 -19.92
CA PRO A 324 -2.02 -11.45 -19.95
C PRO A 324 -3.52 -11.53 -20.29
N GLN A 325 -3.88 -12.49 -21.16
CA GLN A 325 -5.27 -12.71 -21.55
C GLN A 325 -6.16 -12.99 -20.31
N PRO A 326 -7.37 -12.43 -20.26
CA PRO A 326 -8.26 -12.58 -19.12
C PRO A 326 -8.65 -14.05 -18.94
N THR A 327 -8.29 -14.63 -17.79
CA THR A 327 -8.97 -15.81 -17.29
C THR A 327 -10.38 -15.39 -16.85
N PRO A 328 -11.44 -16.12 -17.22
CA PRO A 328 -12.80 -15.74 -16.88
C PRO A 328 -13.00 -15.92 -15.37
N LEU A 329 -12.98 -14.81 -14.62
CA LEU A 329 -13.44 -14.77 -13.23
C LEU A 329 -14.94 -14.55 -13.21
N VAL A 330 -15.63 -15.54 -12.66
CA VAL A 330 -17.08 -15.60 -12.54
C VAL A 330 -17.56 -14.61 -11.48
N ASP A 331 -18.36 -13.64 -11.94
CA ASP A 331 -19.39 -12.85 -11.26
C ASP A 331 -19.32 -12.78 -9.72
N LEU A 332 -18.72 -11.69 -9.22
CA LEU A 332 -18.84 -11.22 -7.84
C LEU A 332 -19.94 -10.16 -7.76
N SER A 333 -21.18 -10.58 -7.99
CA SER A 333 -22.36 -9.87 -7.51
C SER A 333 -22.91 -10.59 -6.28
N ILE A 334 -23.54 -9.84 -5.38
CA ILE A 334 -24.18 -10.24 -4.11
C ILE A 334 -23.31 -10.03 -2.85
N SER A 335 -23.37 -8.81 -2.29
CA SER A 335 -24.07 -8.56 -1.00
C SER A 335 -23.78 -7.16 -0.46
N MET A 336 -24.45 -6.13 -1.00
CA MET A 336 -24.73 -4.89 -0.26
C MET A 336 -26.03 -4.25 -0.76
N VAL A 337 -27.16 -4.91 -0.54
CA VAL A 337 -28.46 -4.22 -0.46
C VAL A 337 -29.31 -4.93 0.58
N SER A 338 -29.58 -4.26 1.70
CA SER A 338 -30.72 -4.59 2.55
C SER A 338 -31.67 -3.39 2.61
N GLN A 339 -32.70 -3.52 1.78
CA GLN A 339 -34.11 -3.18 1.99
C GLN A 339 -34.52 -1.77 2.40
N GLY A 340 -35.28 -1.14 1.49
CA GLY A 340 -36.49 -0.39 1.82
C GLY A 340 -36.78 0.74 0.85
N GLY A 341 -37.72 0.55 -0.09
CA GLY A 341 -38.20 1.66 -0.92
C GLY A 341 -39.13 1.24 -2.04
N THR A 342 -40.43 1.32 -1.79
CA THR A 342 -41.56 1.06 -2.68
C THR A 342 -41.48 1.87 -3.98
N GLU A 343 -41.63 1.21 -5.13
CA GLU A 343 -41.74 1.83 -6.45
C GLU A 343 -43.00 2.70 -6.55
N VAL A 344 -42.83 3.98 -6.91
CA VAL A 344 -43.91 4.84 -7.39
C VAL A 344 -43.49 5.36 -8.78
N ARG A 345 -44.24 4.90 -9.78
CA ARG A 345 -44.11 5.22 -11.20
C ARG A 345 -44.73 6.60 -11.46
N PHE A 346 -43.98 7.52 -12.07
CA PHE A 346 -44.52 8.77 -12.63
C PHE A 346 -44.38 8.76 -14.16
N PRO A 347 -45.33 9.33 -14.93
CA PRO A 347 -45.34 9.29 -16.39
C PRO A 347 -44.46 10.39 -17.01
N GLU A 348 -43.96 10.07 -18.20
CA GLU A 348 -43.27 10.94 -19.15
C GLU A 348 -44.23 12.00 -19.73
N ASP A 349 -43.74 13.23 -19.91
CA ASP A 349 -44.31 14.21 -20.83
C ASP A 349 -43.16 14.87 -21.61
N ASP A 350 -43.22 14.72 -22.93
CA ASP A 350 -42.52 15.48 -23.95
C ASP A 350 -42.85 16.98 -23.84
N ASP A 351 -41.86 17.87 -23.99
CA ASP A 351 -41.94 18.91 -25.03
C ASP A 351 -40.56 19.54 -25.34
N SER A 352 -40.42 19.80 -26.62
CA SER A 352 -39.35 20.38 -27.42
C SER A 352 -39.14 21.89 -27.25
N GLY A 353 -37.97 22.38 -27.66
CA GLY A 353 -37.78 23.80 -27.99
C GLY A 353 -36.37 24.36 -27.77
N ASP A 354 -35.57 24.36 -28.84
CA ASP A 354 -34.34 25.15 -29.03
C ASP A 354 -34.51 26.63 -28.61
N GLU A 355 -33.45 27.25 -28.08
CA GLU A 355 -32.87 28.45 -28.73
C GLU A 355 -31.49 28.83 -28.14
N MET A 356 -30.52 28.81 -29.05
CA MET A 356 -29.14 29.25 -28.94
C MET A 356 -29.06 30.77 -28.77
N SER A 357 -28.22 31.28 -27.86
CA SER A 357 -27.73 32.66 -27.93
C SER A 357 -26.30 32.76 -27.43
N ALA A 358 -25.42 33.09 -28.37
CA ALA A 358 -24.00 33.33 -28.21
C ALA A 358 -23.74 34.63 -27.44
N MET A 359 -22.78 34.61 -26.52
CA MET A 359 -22.09 35.80 -26.03
C MET A 359 -20.57 35.62 -26.16
N THR A 360 -19.96 36.66 -26.71
CA THR A 360 -18.57 36.84 -27.09
C THR A 360 -17.62 37.00 -25.88
N PRO A 361 -16.31 36.77 -26.05
CA PRO A 361 -15.36 36.65 -24.95
C PRO A 361 -14.77 38.01 -24.54
N ALA A 362 -14.71 38.26 -23.22
CA ALA A 362 -14.07 39.42 -22.62
C ALA A 362 -12.75 39.03 -21.93
N GLU A 363 -11.66 39.51 -22.52
CA GLU A 363 -10.42 40.03 -21.91
C GLU A 363 -9.70 39.20 -20.83
N GLN A 364 -8.67 38.50 -21.30
CA GLN A 364 -7.55 37.97 -20.51
C GLN A 364 -6.76 39.12 -19.86
N SER A 365 -6.72 39.16 -18.52
CA SER A 365 -5.76 39.96 -17.77
C SER A 365 -4.63 39.08 -17.28
N THR A 366 -3.45 39.31 -17.85
CA THR A 366 -2.17 38.72 -17.49
C THR A 366 -1.73 39.19 -16.11
N VAL A 367 -1.57 38.26 -15.16
CA VAL A 367 -0.90 38.54 -13.88
C VAL A 367 0.52 37.98 -13.97
N SER A 368 1.47 38.90 -13.93
CA SER A 368 2.91 38.75 -13.99
C SER A 368 3.54 38.34 -12.66
N ASP A 369 4.56 37.49 -12.77
CA ASP A 369 5.79 37.35 -11.96
C ASP A 369 5.71 37.05 -10.45
N LEU A 370 6.02 35.79 -10.10
CA LEU A 370 6.58 35.40 -8.79
C LEU A 370 8.12 35.53 -8.81
N PRO A 371 8.75 35.98 -7.70
CA PRO A 371 10.18 36.22 -7.66
C PRO A 371 10.97 34.92 -7.58
N SER A 372 11.90 34.77 -8.53
CA SER A 372 12.92 33.72 -8.54
C SER A 372 13.98 34.01 -7.47
N ALA A 373 14.17 33.09 -6.53
CA ALA A 373 15.27 33.13 -5.57
C ALA A 373 15.84 31.72 -5.38
N GLY A 374 17.11 31.54 -5.76
CA GLY A 374 17.96 30.43 -5.35
C GLY A 374 18.42 29.52 -6.48
N GLY A 375 19.52 29.89 -7.12
CA GLY A 375 20.25 29.03 -8.05
C GLY A 375 20.80 27.78 -7.37
N GLY A 376 20.36 26.65 -7.88
CA GLY A 376 20.86 25.29 -7.69
C GLY A 376 20.17 24.48 -8.80
N ASP A 377 20.84 23.49 -9.36
CA ASP A 377 20.38 22.65 -10.48
C ASP A 377 19.13 21.82 -10.06
N ALA A 378 18.00 22.50 -9.88
CA ALA A 378 16.76 21.96 -9.36
C ALA A 378 15.97 21.41 -10.53
N GLN A 379 15.88 20.08 -10.60
CA GLN A 379 14.92 19.37 -11.44
C GLN A 379 13.53 20.04 -11.32
N PRO A 380 12.75 20.12 -12.41
CA PRO A 380 11.43 20.72 -12.38
C PRO A 380 10.57 20.00 -11.34
N ARG A 381 10.13 20.72 -10.31
CA ARG A 381 9.28 20.15 -9.25
C ARG A 381 7.87 19.91 -9.81
N ARG A 382 7.26 18.80 -9.41
CA ARG A 382 5.98 18.31 -9.96
C ARG A 382 4.77 19.04 -9.38
N ILE A 383 3.61 18.88 -10.01
CA ILE A 383 2.30 19.20 -9.41
C ILE A 383 1.79 17.96 -8.68
N ALA A 384 1.21 18.12 -7.50
CA ALA A 384 0.49 17.05 -6.82
C ALA A 384 -1.02 17.32 -6.86
N PHE A 385 -1.79 16.40 -7.45
CA PHE A 385 -3.23 16.39 -7.36
C PHE A 385 -3.68 15.55 -6.16
N LEU A 386 -4.21 16.23 -5.15
CA LEU A 386 -4.64 15.67 -3.88
C LEU A 386 -6.10 15.21 -3.96
N PHE A 387 -6.33 13.93 -3.70
CA PHE A 387 -7.65 13.32 -3.70
C PHE A 387 -7.92 12.53 -2.40
N ASP A 388 -9.17 12.09 -2.20
CA ASP A 388 -9.57 11.26 -1.06
C ASP A 388 -10.06 9.86 -1.48
N SER A 389 -10.36 9.01 -0.50
CA SER A 389 -10.79 7.63 -0.74
C SER A 389 -12.09 7.51 -1.53
N THR A 390 -12.88 8.58 -1.66
CA THR A 390 -14.12 8.55 -2.47
C THR A 390 -13.78 8.35 -3.94
N LEU A 391 -12.71 8.99 -4.44
CA LEU A 391 -12.27 8.82 -5.83
C LEU A 391 -11.91 7.37 -6.13
N THR A 392 -11.12 6.74 -5.25
CA THR A 392 -10.75 5.33 -5.41
C THR A 392 -11.96 4.40 -5.32
N ALA A 393 -12.94 4.71 -4.47
CA ALA A 393 -14.16 3.91 -4.37
C ALA A 393 -14.97 3.97 -5.67
N PHE A 394 -15.04 5.14 -6.32
CA PHE A 394 -15.71 5.30 -7.60
C PHE A 394 -15.01 4.51 -8.71
N LEU A 395 -13.68 4.59 -8.80
CA LEU A 395 -12.91 3.86 -9.82
C LEU A 395 -12.98 2.33 -9.64
N MET A 396 -13.26 1.84 -8.42
CA MET A 396 -13.43 0.41 -8.13
C MET A 396 -14.84 -0.12 -8.44
N MET A 397 -15.79 0.73 -8.85
CA MET A 397 -17.12 0.26 -9.23
C MET A 397 -17.05 -0.53 -10.54
N GLY A 398 -17.54 -1.77 -10.51
CA GLY A 398 -17.37 -2.74 -11.60
C GLY A 398 -18.06 -2.38 -12.92
N ASN A 399 -18.81 -1.28 -12.97
CA ASN A 399 -19.50 -0.78 -14.15
C ASN A 399 -18.64 0.13 -15.05
N LEU A 400 -17.50 0.66 -14.58
CA LEU A 400 -16.67 1.58 -15.36
C LEU A 400 -15.70 0.86 -16.30
N SER A 401 -14.82 0.02 -15.75
CA SER A 401 -13.92 -0.87 -16.51
C SER A 401 -13.22 -1.83 -15.55
N THR A 402 -12.98 -3.07 -15.99
CA THR A 402 -12.14 -4.02 -15.23
C THR A 402 -10.65 -3.66 -15.25
N SER A 403 -10.20 -2.89 -16.24
CA SER A 403 -8.80 -2.44 -16.36
C SER A 403 -8.43 -1.44 -15.26
N LEU A 404 -9.35 -0.52 -14.94
CA LEU A 404 -9.13 0.55 -13.95
C LEU A 404 -8.90 0.05 -12.53
N LYS A 405 -9.25 -1.22 -12.26
CA LYS A 405 -9.12 -1.84 -10.95
C LYS A 405 -7.67 -1.82 -10.45
N SER A 406 -6.68 -2.09 -11.30
CA SER A 406 -5.26 -2.10 -10.90
C SER A 406 -4.81 -0.70 -10.47
N HIS A 407 -5.16 0.32 -11.25
CA HIS A 407 -4.86 1.73 -10.94
C HIS A 407 -5.60 2.20 -9.68
N ALA A 408 -6.87 1.82 -9.51
CA ALA A 408 -7.65 2.19 -8.33
C ALA A 408 -7.12 1.53 -7.05
N VAL A 409 -6.70 0.26 -7.12
CA VAL A 409 -6.01 -0.41 -6.01
C VAL A 409 -4.68 0.26 -5.72
N THR A 410 -3.92 0.67 -6.74
CA THR A 410 -2.66 1.41 -6.57
C THR A 410 -2.89 2.74 -5.85
N LEU A 411 -3.85 3.55 -6.33
CA LEU A 411 -4.25 4.82 -5.73
C LEU A 411 -4.74 4.65 -4.28
N PHE A 412 -5.33 3.51 -3.94
CA PHE A 412 -5.80 3.22 -2.58
C PHE A 412 -4.68 2.69 -1.68
N GLU A 413 -3.92 1.69 -2.09
CA GLU A 413 -2.93 1.00 -1.24
C GLU A 413 -1.61 1.76 -1.16
N VAL A 414 -1.06 2.16 -2.31
CA VAL A 414 0.15 2.99 -2.36
C VAL A 414 -0.18 4.41 -1.93
N GLY A 415 -1.35 4.91 -2.34
CA GLY A 415 -1.73 6.30 -2.11
C GLY A 415 -1.07 7.30 -3.04
N LYS A 416 -0.33 6.83 -4.06
CA LYS A 416 0.35 7.66 -5.04
C LYS A 416 0.28 6.97 -6.41
N LEU A 417 0.03 7.75 -7.46
CA LEU A 417 0.22 7.37 -8.85
C LEU A 417 1.10 8.44 -9.50
N SER A 418 2.29 8.06 -9.98
CA SER A 418 3.27 8.98 -10.51
C SER A 418 3.01 9.33 -11.97
N ASP A 419 3.61 10.43 -12.45
CA ASP A 419 3.43 10.93 -13.83
C ASP A 419 3.62 9.84 -14.90
N GLU A 420 4.62 8.96 -14.71
CA GLU A 420 4.98 7.91 -15.67
C GLU A 420 3.88 6.84 -15.81
N ALA A 421 3.05 6.66 -14.78
CA ALA A 421 1.92 5.73 -14.81
C ALA A 421 0.62 6.38 -15.30
N LEU A 422 0.60 7.70 -15.53
CA LEU A 422 -0.60 8.43 -15.93
C LEU A 422 -1.00 8.18 -17.37
N ASP A 423 -0.06 7.91 -18.28
CA ASP A 423 -0.39 7.66 -19.69
C ASP A 423 -1.35 6.47 -19.82
N ASN A 424 -0.98 5.34 -19.21
CA ASN A 424 -1.82 4.13 -19.16
C ASN A 424 -3.17 4.43 -18.48
N PHE A 425 -3.16 5.18 -17.37
CA PHE A 425 -4.37 5.52 -16.64
C PHE A 425 -5.33 6.40 -17.46
N ILE A 426 -4.81 7.40 -18.18
CA ILE A 426 -5.58 8.28 -19.07
C ILE A 426 -6.21 7.49 -20.21
N GLU A 427 -5.45 6.57 -20.81
CA GLU A 427 -5.99 5.71 -21.86
C GLU A 427 -7.12 4.81 -21.34
N GLU A 428 -6.99 4.27 -20.13
CA GLU A 428 -8.04 3.47 -19.52
C GLU A 428 -9.28 4.30 -19.15
N LEU A 429 -9.10 5.51 -18.63
CA LEU A 429 -10.20 6.45 -18.37
C LEU A 429 -10.94 6.81 -19.66
N GLN A 430 -10.25 6.89 -20.80
CA GLN A 430 -10.86 7.16 -22.10
C GLN A 430 -11.71 5.99 -22.61
N ARG A 431 -11.43 4.75 -22.17
CA ARG A 431 -12.16 3.54 -22.59
C ARG A 431 -13.45 3.30 -21.79
N VAL A 432 -13.75 4.11 -20.78
CA VAL A 432 -14.96 3.99 -19.97
C VAL A 432 -16.20 4.24 -20.85
N ASN A 433 -17.18 3.33 -20.77
CA ASN A 433 -18.38 3.37 -21.62
C ASN A 433 -19.26 4.59 -21.34
N THR A 434 -19.70 5.26 -22.41
CA THR A 434 -20.58 6.45 -22.39
C THR A 434 -22.04 6.16 -22.05
N PHE A 435 -22.45 4.88 -22.01
CA PHE A 435 -23.84 4.48 -21.82
C PHE A 435 -24.09 4.02 -20.39
N ALA A 436 -24.34 4.98 -19.49
CA ALA A 436 -24.67 4.71 -18.11
C ALA A 436 -25.94 5.50 -17.74
N GLU A 437 -27.03 4.80 -17.41
CA GLU A 437 -28.27 5.42 -16.92
C GLU A 437 -28.25 5.54 -15.38
N GLY A 438 -28.86 6.60 -14.84
CA GLY A 438 -29.04 6.79 -13.40
C GLY A 438 -27.75 7.19 -12.66
N GLU A 439 -27.52 6.61 -11.48
CA GLU A 439 -26.34 6.93 -10.64
C GLU A 439 -25.01 6.60 -11.35
N ALA A 440 -25.04 5.66 -12.31
CA ALA A 440 -23.87 5.28 -13.08
C ALA A 440 -23.36 6.41 -14.00
N GLN A 441 -24.25 7.32 -14.44
CA GLN A 441 -23.87 8.49 -15.22
C GLN A 441 -22.94 9.42 -14.45
N ARG A 442 -23.17 9.59 -13.14
CA ARG A 442 -22.31 10.45 -12.30
C ARG A 442 -20.88 9.94 -12.21
N TYR A 443 -20.70 8.62 -12.11
CA TYR A 443 -19.36 8.02 -12.09
C TYR A 443 -18.63 8.23 -13.42
N PHE A 444 -19.38 8.18 -14.52
CA PHE A 444 -18.85 8.50 -15.84
C PHE A 444 -18.42 9.97 -15.93
N GLU A 445 -19.28 10.92 -15.54
CA GLU A 445 -18.96 12.36 -15.50
C GLU A 445 -17.73 12.64 -14.63
N HIS A 446 -17.62 11.99 -13.46
CA HIS A 446 -16.45 12.10 -12.59
C HIS A 446 -15.18 11.57 -13.27
N SER A 447 -15.26 10.45 -14.00
CA SER A 447 -14.12 9.88 -14.72
C SER A 447 -13.64 10.78 -15.87
N GLN A 448 -14.57 11.41 -16.60
CA GLN A 448 -14.24 12.38 -17.64
C GLN A 448 -13.63 13.65 -17.05
N ALA A 449 -14.24 14.22 -16.01
CA ALA A 449 -13.73 15.41 -15.33
C ALA A 449 -12.32 15.16 -14.76
N LEU A 450 -12.07 13.98 -14.19
CA LEU A 450 -10.73 13.59 -13.73
C LEU A 450 -9.73 13.56 -14.89
N ARG A 451 -10.09 12.94 -16.01
CA ARG A 451 -9.22 12.86 -17.19
C ARG A 451 -8.88 14.25 -17.72
N GLU A 452 -9.87 15.13 -17.87
CA GLU A 452 -9.66 16.51 -18.33
C GLU A 452 -8.78 17.30 -17.36
N THR A 453 -9.01 17.13 -16.05
CA THR A 453 -8.19 17.77 -15.01
C THR A 453 -6.73 17.31 -15.08
N ILE A 454 -6.50 16.00 -15.24
CA ILE A 454 -5.15 15.45 -15.38
C ILE A 454 -4.45 16.03 -16.61
N LEU A 455 -5.13 16.05 -17.77
CA LEU A 455 -4.57 16.58 -19.01
C LEU A 455 -4.21 18.07 -18.86
N ALA A 456 -5.12 18.88 -18.31
CA ALA A 456 -4.90 20.31 -18.12
C ALA A 456 -3.74 20.63 -17.16
N LEU A 457 -3.57 19.84 -16.09
CA LEU A 457 -2.46 20.01 -15.16
C LEU A 457 -1.13 19.54 -15.78
N ARG A 458 -1.14 18.44 -16.54
CA ARG A 458 0.07 17.90 -17.21
C ARG A 458 0.61 18.81 -18.31
N GLU A 459 -0.21 19.67 -18.90
CA GLU A 459 0.27 20.71 -19.83
C GLU A 459 1.25 21.69 -19.16
N GLN A 460 1.17 21.88 -17.84
CA GLN A 460 1.99 22.84 -17.11
C GLN A 460 3.26 22.22 -16.51
N ALA A 461 3.17 20.99 -15.98
CA ALA A 461 4.29 20.25 -15.39
C ALA A 461 3.92 18.76 -15.20
N GLU A 462 4.91 17.92 -14.89
CA GLU A 462 4.68 16.55 -14.43
C GLU A 462 3.70 16.51 -13.26
N LEU A 463 2.82 15.50 -13.25
CA LEU A 463 1.72 15.37 -12.29
C LEU A 463 1.80 14.06 -11.52
N ASP A 464 1.68 14.11 -10.20
CA ASP A 464 1.39 12.93 -9.38
C ASP A 464 -0.02 13.05 -8.77
N LEU A 465 -0.77 11.95 -8.73
CA LEU A 465 -1.99 11.87 -7.92
C LEU A 465 -1.65 11.31 -6.55
N ILE A 466 -2.09 11.97 -5.48
CA ILE A 466 -1.81 11.57 -4.10
C ILE A 466 -3.08 11.49 -3.27
N ARG A 467 -3.29 10.33 -2.63
CA ARG A 467 -4.36 10.13 -1.66
C ARG A 467 -3.98 10.79 -0.34
N CYS A 468 -4.80 11.71 0.12
CA CYS A 468 -4.52 12.49 1.31
C CYS A 468 -4.43 11.63 2.59
N GLU A 469 -5.25 10.60 2.71
CA GLU A 469 -5.27 9.68 3.84
C GLU A 469 -3.98 8.86 3.92
N SER A 470 -3.37 8.53 2.78
CA SER A 470 -2.08 7.82 2.76
C SER A 470 -0.96 8.68 3.31
N LEU A 471 -1.02 10.00 3.12
CA LEU A 471 -0.05 10.92 3.74
C LEU A 471 -0.14 10.87 5.26
N LEU A 472 -1.30 10.62 5.87
CA LEU A 472 -1.45 10.54 7.34
C LEU A 472 -0.65 9.40 7.98
N SER A 473 -0.19 8.42 7.19
CA SER A 473 0.74 7.40 7.67
C SER A 473 2.08 8.00 8.10
N LEU A 474 2.48 9.14 7.50
CA LEU A 474 3.69 9.87 7.79
C LEU A 474 3.47 10.87 8.94
N ASP A 475 4.51 11.06 9.75
CA ASP A 475 4.48 12.13 10.76
C ASP A 475 4.46 13.52 10.09
N HIS A 476 4.05 14.54 10.85
CA HIS A 476 3.89 15.90 10.32
C HIS A 476 5.16 16.46 9.66
N GLN A 477 6.36 16.19 10.20
CA GLN A 477 7.59 16.74 9.65
C GLN A 477 8.00 16.03 8.37
N SER A 478 7.90 14.70 8.34
CA SER A 478 8.17 13.91 7.13
C SER A 478 7.20 14.27 6.00
N ARG A 479 5.90 14.44 6.27
CA ARG A 479 4.93 14.91 5.26
C ARG A 479 5.36 16.22 4.61
N LEU A 480 5.73 17.22 5.41
CA LEU A 480 6.17 18.51 4.89
C LEU A 480 7.44 18.38 4.07
N ARG A 481 8.42 17.57 4.51
CA ARG A 481 9.67 17.35 3.77
C ARG A 481 9.44 16.67 2.42
N VAL A 482 8.59 15.65 2.37
CA VAL A 482 8.19 14.97 1.12
C VAL A 482 7.54 15.99 0.18
N LEU A 483 6.54 16.74 0.66
CA LEU A 483 5.80 17.66 -0.18
C LEU A 483 6.65 18.82 -0.71
N GLN A 484 7.53 19.38 0.13
CA GLN A 484 8.41 20.51 -0.22
C GLN A 484 9.53 20.12 -1.16
N LYS A 485 10.01 18.88 -1.08
CA LYS A 485 11.09 18.41 -1.94
C LYS A 485 10.56 18.12 -3.35
N THR A 486 9.46 17.39 -3.45
CA THR A 486 8.98 16.84 -4.72
C THR A 486 8.07 17.79 -5.49
N TYR A 487 7.26 18.60 -4.81
CA TYR A 487 6.19 19.36 -5.45
C TYR A 487 6.40 20.88 -5.42
N GLN A 488 6.01 21.55 -6.50
CA GLN A 488 5.96 23.02 -6.58
C GLN A 488 4.56 23.58 -6.32
N LEU A 489 3.52 22.78 -6.54
CA LEU A 489 2.13 23.19 -6.40
C LEU A 489 1.30 21.99 -5.99
N LEU A 490 0.42 22.19 -5.02
CA LEU A 490 -0.62 21.23 -4.65
C LEU A 490 -1.96 21.70 -5.22
N VAL A 491 -2.74 20.77 -5.75
CA VAL A 491 -4.10 21.02 -6.25
C VAL A 491 -5.03 20.00 -5.60
N SER A 492 -6.01 20.43 -4.83
CA SER A 492 -6.97 19.51 -4.22
C SER A 492 -8.25 19.38 -5.03
N MET A 493 -8.77 18.16 -5.12
CA MET A 493 -10.15 17.93 -5.54
C MET A 493 -11.14 18.65 -4.60
N ALA A 494 -12.35 18.92 -5.08
CA ALA A 494 -13.43 19.45 -4.25
C ALA A 494 -14.74 18.74 -4.59
N PRO A 495 -15.51 18.27 -3.59
CA PRO A 495 -15.20 18.30 -2.16
C PRO A 495 -14.14 17.25 -1.74
N LEU A 496 -13.39 17.54 -0.68
CA LEU A 496 -12.57 16.57 0.05
C LEU A 496 -13.29 16.13 1.32
N SER A 497 -13.16 14.85 1.67
CA SER A 497 -13.68 14.33 2.93
C SER A 497 -13.03 15.03 4.13
N PRO A 498 -13.75 15.19 5.26
CA PRO A 498 -13.19 15.87 6.42
C PRO A 498 -11.96 15.17 7.01
N GLU A 499 -11.91 13.85 6.86
CA GLU A 499 -10.85 12.97 7.34
C GLU A 499 -9.59 13.04 6.46
N ALA A 500 -9.75 13.45 5.19
CA ALA A 500 -8.69 13.57 4.22
C ALA A 500 -7.92 14.90 4.27
N SER A 501 -8.16 15.84 5.20
CA SER A 501 -7.44 17.12 5.20
C SER A 501 -6.12 17.03 5.99
N PRO A 502 -4.94 16.99 5.35
CA PRO A 502 -3.69 16.72 6.06
C PRO A 502 -2.90 18.00 6.41
N LEU A 503 -3.24 19.15 5.82
CA LEU A 503 -2.33 20.28 5.69
C LEU A 503 -2.90 21.56 6.34
N SER A 504 -2.34 21.95 7.48
CA SER A 504 -2.71 23.21 8.17
C SER A 504 -1.85 24.41 7.76
N TYR A 505 -0.70 24.18 7.12
CA TYR A 505 0.23 25.21 6.65
C TYR A 505 0.87 24.72 5.35
N VAL A 506 0.79 25.50 4.27
CA VAL A 506 1.12 25.00 2.93
C VAL A 506 2.28 25.77 2.31
N ASN A 507 3.45 25.15 2.37
CA ASN A 507 4.56 25.37 1.46
C ASN A 507 4.92 23.97 0.96
N PRO A 508 4.78 23.62 -0.34
CA PRO A 508 4.56 24.48 -1.52
C PRO A 508 3.15 25.13 -1.59
N PRO A 509 2.88 26.11 -2.47
CA PRO A 509 1.55 26.69 -2.69
C PRO A 509 0.45 25.65 -2.91
N HIS A 510 -0.78 25.94 -2.46
CA HIS A 510 -1.92 25.03 -2.59
C HIS A 510 -3.16 25.72 -3.15
N PHE A 511 -3.72 25.12 -4.18
CA PHE A 511 -4.99 25.48 -4.79
C PHE A 511 -6.09 24.48 -4.39
N GLY A 512 -7.21 24.98 -3.87
CA GLY A 512 -8.33 24.17 -3.41
C GLY A 512 -8.53 24.24 -1.88
N PRO A 513 -9.43 23.40 -1.32
CA PRO A 513 -9.75 23.44 0.11
C PRO A 513 -8.57 22.92 0.95
N ALA A 514 -7.78 23.85 1.51
CA ALA A 514 -6.66 23.53 2.41
C ALA A 514 -7.09 22.80 3.68
N ILE A 515 -8.26 23.16 4.21
CA ILE A 515 -8.79 22.61 5.45
C ILE A 515 -10.16 21.97 5.24
N SER A 516 -10.41 20.84 5.90
CA SER A 516 -11.69 20.11 5.86
C SER A 516 -12.89 20.97 6.24
N ALA A 517 -12.67 22.00 7.07
CA ALA A 517 -13.70 22.93 7.49
C ALA A 517 -14.37 23.66 6.33
N VAL A 518 -13.68 23.86 5.19
CA VAL A 518 -14.28 24.49 3.99
C VAL A 518 -15.47 23.68 3.45
N ASN A 519 -15.44 22.35 3.59
CA ASN A 519 -16.54 21.47 3.14
C ASN A 519 -17.62 21.29 4.22
N SER A 520 -17.46 21.90 5.39
CA SER A 520 -18.41 21.76 6.48
C SER A 520 -19.71 22.54 6.22
N PRO A 521 -20.86 22.07 6.76
CA PRO A 521 -22.09 22.85 6.76
C PRO A 521 -21.91 24.24 7.41
N TRP A 522 -21.01 24.35 8.39
CA TRP A 522 -20.69 25.61 9.07
C TRP A 522 -20.08 26.64 8.13
N PHE A 523 -19.16 26.23 7.26
CA PHE A 523 -18.56 27.15 6.30
C PHE A 523 -19.59 27.63 5.27
N ARG A 524 -20.51 26.77 4.83
CA ARG A 524 -21.64 27.18 3.98
C ARG A 524 -22.54 28.22 4.66
N LEU A 525 -22.93 27.98 5.91
CA LEU A 525 -23.72 28.94 6.68
C LEU A 525 -22.98 30.26 6.91
N TYR A 526 -21.67 30.19 7.16
CA TYR A 526 -20.81 31.36 7.28
C TYR A 526 -20.78 32.18 5.98
N LEU A 527 -20.66 31.53 4.82
CA LEU A 527 -20.73 32.20 3.53
C LEU A 527 -22.11 32.84 3.28
N TYR A 528 -23.20 32.15 3.63
CA TYR A 528 -24.56 32.70 3.50
C TYR A 528 -24.75 33.96 4.35
N GLU A 529 -24.25 33.93 5.59
CA GLU A 529 -24.27 35.09 6.48
C GLU A 529 -23.42 36.23 5.93
N LEU A 530 -22.20 35.95 5.45
CA LEU A 530 -21.25 36.95 4.97
C LEU A 530 -21.72 37.63 3.68
N VAL A 531 -22.28 36.86 2.75
CA VAL A 531 -22.84 37.38 1.49
C VAL A 531 -24.23 37.99 1.71
N GLY A 532 -24.89 37.68 2.83
CA GLY A 532 -26.29 38.06 3.09
C GLY A 532 -27.28 37.37 2.13
N GLN A 533 -26.84 36.30 1.47
CA GLN A 533 -27.63 35.53 0.51
C GLN A 533 -27.40 34.04 0.73
N GLY A 534 -28.47 33.30 0.99
CA GLY A 534 -28.45 31.86 1.16
C GLY A 534 -29.84 31.29 1.36
N PRO A 535 -30.02 29.97 1.19
CA PRO A 535 -31.28 29.32 1.51
C PRO A 535 -31.59 29.44 3.01
N ILE A 536 -32.87 29.58 3.34
CA ILE A 536 -33.35 29.47 4.73
C ILE A 536 -32.82 28.15 5.27
N SER A 537 -32.12 28.21 6.39
CA SER A 537 -31.40 27.07 6.96
C SER A 537 -31.75 26.92 8.43
N MET A 538 -31.98 25.70 8.89
CA MET A 538 -32.31 25.39 10.29
C MET A 538 -31.47 24.23 10.77
N LEU A 539 -30.75 24.43 11.88
CA LEU A 539 -30.02 23.36 12.56
C LEU A 539 -30.95 22.65 13.55
N ILE A 540 -31.03 21.32 13.43
CA ILE A 540 -31.88 20.49 14.29
C ILE A 540 -30.99 19.48 15.03
N THR A 541 -31.24 19.33 16.33
CA THR A 541 -30.51 18.36 17.15
C THR A 541 -30.84 16.92 16.73
N ARG A 542 -29.81 16.07 16.67
CA ARG A 542 -29.95 14.65 16.29
C ARG A 542 -30.93 13.95 17.25
N GLY A 543 -31.88 13.20 16.69
CA GLY A 543 -32.93 12.50 17.44
C GLY A 543 -34.26 13.26 17.53
N THR A 544 -34.31 14.51 17.06
CA THR A 544 -35.56 15.26 16.94
C THR A 544 -36.48 14.65 15.89
N ARG A 545 -37.72 14.32 16.27
CA ARG A 545 -38.75 13.84 15.34
C ARG A 545 -39.63 15.00 14.90
N LEU A 546 -39.49 15.40 13.64
CA LEU A 546 -40.38 16.39 13.03
C LEU A 546 -41.70 15.72 12.61
N ARG A 547 -42.82 16.13 13.22
CA ARG A 547 -44.16 15.66 12.82
C ARG A 547 -44.81 16.53 11.75
N ARG A 548 -44.27 17.73 11.53
CA ARG A 548 -44.75 18.75 10.58
C ARG A 548 -43.55 19.55 10.08
N LEU A 549 -43.66 20.10 8.88
CA LEU A 549 -42.65 21.00 8.35
C LEU A 549 -42.59 22.30 9.17
N PRO A 550 -41.39 22.76 9.61
CA PRO A 550 -41.23 24.04 10.30
C PRO A 550 -41.78 25.22 9.47
N LYS A 551 -42.22 26.28 10.17
CA LYS A 551 -42.95 27.38 9.53
C LYS A 551 -42.07 28.17 8.56
N GLU A 552 -40.78 28.21 8.86
CA GLU A 552 -39.71 28.88 8.14
C GLU A 552 -39.54 28.30 6.73
N PHE A 553 -39.91 27.03 6.52
CA PHE A 553 -39.82 26.34 5.24
C PHE A 553 -41.15 26.30 4.46
N ARG A 554 -42.22 26.94 4.98
CA ARG A 554 -43.52 26.99 4.30
C ARG A 554 -43.41 27.89 3.07
N GLY A 555 -43.26 27.27 1.91
CA GLY A 555 -43.03 27.94 0.62
C GLY A 555 -41.87 27.36 -0.18
N CYS A 556 -41.00 26.57 0.47
CA CYS A 556 -39.99 25.78 -0.23
C CYS A 556 -40.66 24.53 -0.82
N ARG A 557 -40.43 24.22 -2.11
CA ARG A 557 -40.87 22.95 -2.74
C ARG A 557 -39.92 21.79 -2.45
N ARG A 558 -38.64 22.09 -2.22
CA ARG A 558 -37.60 21.09 -1.97
C ARG A 558 -36.74 21.55 -0.80
N LEU A 559 -36.28 20.60 -0.01
CA LEU A 559 -35.42 20.83 1.15
C LEU A 559 -34.13 20.04 0.96
N LEU A 560 -33.01 20.69 1.28
CA LEU A 560 -31.73 20.04 1.35
C LEU A 560 -31.49 19.55 2.78
N LEU A 561 -31.52 18.24 2.97
CA LEU A 561 -31.27 17.57 4.25
C LEU A 561 -29.80 17.19 4.35
N CYS A 562 -29.03 18.03 5.05
CA CYS A 562 -27.64 17.74 5.38
C CYS A 562 -27.58 16.99 6.72
N THR A 563 -27.11 15.74 6.69
CA THR A 563 -26.76 15.01 7.91
C THR A 563 -25.25 15.10 8.16
N TRP A 564 -24.81 14.80 9.37
CA TRP A 564 -23.38 14.82 9.71
C TRP A 564 -22.60 13.62 9.14
N SER A 565 -23.27 12.57 8.67
CA SER A 565 -22.65 11.28 8.30
C SER A 565 -22.97 10.80 6.88
N HIS A 566 -23.93 11.42 6.20
CA HIS A 566 -24.33 11.06 4.85
C HIS A 566 -24.36 12.28 3.94
N GLU A 567 -24.22 12.04 2.64
CA GLU A 567 -24.36 13.07 1.64
C GLU A 567 -25.69 13.81 1.76
N PRO A 568 -25.73 15.12 1.43
CA PRO A 568 -26.95 15.90 1.44
C PRO A 568 -28.01 15.30 0.51
N GLY A 569 -29.18 14.98 1.06
CA GLY A 569 -30.32 14.50 0.29
C GLY A 569 -31.29 15.64 -0.03
N VAL A 570 -31.78 15.71 -1.27
CA VAL A 570 -32.91 16.60 -1.61
C VAL A 570 -34.21 15.85 -1.36
N VAL A 571 -35.07 16.40 -0.52
CA VAL A 571 -36.38 15.84 -0.19
C VAL A 571 -37.45 16.81 -0.68
N SER A 572 -38.52 16.28 -1.29
CA SER A 572 -39.67 17.13 -1.60
C SER A 572 -40.35 17.58 -0.31
N ALA A 573 -40.66 18.87 -0.24
CA ALA A 573 -41.41 19.47 0.86
C ALA A 573 -42.92 19.45 0.60
N ASP A 574 -43.36 18.80 -0.49
CA ASP A 574 -44.76 18.66 -0.83
C ASP A 574 -45.49 17.89 0.28
N THR A 575 -46.22 18.65 1.10
CA THR A 575 -47.18 18.15 2.09
C THR A 575 -48.56 18.02 1.50
#